data_AF-A0AAE0BSP3-F1
#
_entry.id   AF-A0AAE0BSP3-F1
#
_cell.length_a   1.000
_cell.length_b   1.000
_cell.length_c   1.000
_cell.angle_alpha   90.00
_cell.angle_beta   90.00
_cell.angle_gamma   90.00
#
_symmetry.space_group_name_H-M   'P 1'
#
loop_
_entity.id
_entity.type
_entity.pdbx_description
1 polymer ?
#
loop_
_entity_poly.entity_id
_entity_poly.type
_entity_poly.pdbx_seq_one_letter_code
_entity_poly.pdbx_strand_id
1 'polypeptide(L)'
;MTSRHSRGGRQQEHRRIVAEYFHVAEAELRQWHLDKAGKLEVRRPKEGFVSHAELVVAAVKGSQTEDEPLECFVRGWREHFVKEMRPGFLPKFWDVSNRVTNSSAGELDT
;
A
#
# COMPACT_ATOMS: atom_id res chain seq x y z
N MET A 1 22.09 30.55 18.66
CA MET A 1 21.69 31.01 17.32
C MET A 1 21.47 29.78 16.43
N THR A 2 20.24 29.28 16.34
CA THR A 2 19.91 28.06 15.58
C THR A 2 19.74 28.40 14.10
N SER A 3 20.69 27.93 13.30
CA SER A 3 20.80 28.19 11.86
C SER A 3 19.67 27.49 11.10
N ARG A 4 18.75 28.29 10.54
CA ARG A 4 17.58 27.85 9.77
C ARG A 4 17.96 27.59 8.31
N HIS A 5 18.92 26.69 8.05
CA HIS A 5 19.39 26.39 6.69
C HIS A 5 19.03 24.97 6.28
N SER A 6 17.92 24.81 5.54
CA SER A 6 17.60 23.58 4.80
C SER A 6 16.50 23.78 3.73
N ARG A 7 15.73 24.88 3.78
CA ARG A 7 14.60 25.10 2.85
C ARG A 7 15.02 25.43 1.40
N GLY A 8 16.24 25.94 1.17
CA GLY A 8 16.69 26.38 -0.17
C GLY A 8 17.08 25.23 -1.11
N GLY A 9 17.76 24.19 -0.60
CA GLY A 9 18.32 23.12 -1.43
C GLY A 9 17.23 22.23 -2.06
N ARG A 10 16.29 21.74 -1.25
CA ARG A 10 15.20 20.89 -1.73
C ARG A 10 14.27 21.61 -2.72
N GLN A 11 14.04 22.91 -2.51
CA GLN A 11 13.23 23.72 -3.42
C GLN A 11 13.93 23.92 -4.77
N GLN A 12 15.23 24.21 -4.78
CA GLN A 12 16.01 24.31 -6.01
C GLN A 12 16.08 22.97 -6.75
N GLU A 13 16.29 21.87 -6.04
CA GLU A 13 16.28 20.52 -6.61
C GLU A 13 14.94 20.20 -7.31
N HIS A 14 13.81 20.47 -6.64
CA HIS A 14 12.49 20.27 -7.26
C HIS A 14 12.29 21.16 -8.49
N ARG A 15 12.73 22.44 -8.45
CA ARG A 15 12.62 23.35 -9.61
C ARG A 15 13.42 22.84 -10.80
N ARG A 16 14.62 22.30 -10.56
CA ARG A 16 15.45 21.68 -11.59
C ARG A 16 14.76 20.46 -12.22
N ILE A 17 14.19 19.56 -11.40
CA ILE A 17 13.46 18.38 -11.88
C ILE A 17 12.26 18.78 -12.75
N VAL A 18 11.49 19.78 -12.32
CA VAL A 18 10.33 20.25 -13.11
C VAL A 18 10.79 20.93 -14.40
N ALA A 19 11.85 21.73 -14.37
CA ALA A 19 12.42 22.38 -15.55
C ALA A 19 12.90 21.34 -16.59
N GLU A 20 13.58 20.30 -16.13
CA GLU A 20 14.02 19.16 -16.95
C GLU A 20 12.83 18.43 -17.59
N TYR A 21 11.78 18.14 -16.81
CA TYR A 21 10.57 17.47 -17.29
C TYR A 21 9.84 18.24 -18.41
N PHE A 22 9.79 19.58 -18.32
CA PHE A 22 9.17 20.43 -19.34
C PHE A 22 10.13 20.89 -20.44
N HIS A 23 11.40 20.45 -20.40
CA HIS A 23 12.45 20.88 -21.32
C HIS A 23 12.63 22.40 -21.42
N VAL A 24 12.55 23.09 -20.28
CA VAL A 24 12.75 24.54 -20.17
C VAL A 24 13.93 24.86 -19.27
N ALA A 25 14.55 26.03 -19.45
CA ALA A 25 15.56 26.50 -18.50
C ALA A 25 14.91 26.79 -17.13
N GLU A 26 15.64 26.60 -16.03
CA GLU A 26 15.10 26.87 -14.68
C GLU A 26 14.67 28.34 -14.50
N ALA A 27 15.37 29.27 -15.17
CA ALA A 27 15.03 30.69 -15.21
C ALA A 27 13.70 30.98 -15.92
N GLU A 28 13.23 30.08 -16.77
CA GLU A 28 11.99 30.22 -17.55
C GLU A 28 10.82 29.44 -16.92
N LEU A 29 11.03 28.83 -15.76
CA LEU A 29 10.04 28.04 -15.05
C LEU A 29 8.91 28.93 -14.50
N ARG A 30 7.80 28.99 -15.25
CA ARG A 30 6.57 29.71 -14.86
C ARG A 30 5.65 28.88 -13.95
N GLN A 31 4.77 29.57 -13.21
CA GLN A 31 3.75 28.98 -12.33
C GLN A 31 2.90 27.90 -13.04
N TRP A 32 2.53 28.13 -14.30
CA TRP A 32 1.76 27.16 -15.08
C TRP A 32 2.43 25.77 -15.17
N HIS A 33 3.78 25.71 -15.22
CA HIS A 33 4.51 24.44 -15.26
C HIS A 33 4.40 23.72 -13.92
N LEU A 34 4.44 24.45 -12.81
CA LEU A 34 4.27 23.89 -11.46
C LEU A 34 2.86 23.35 -11.28
N ASP A 35 1.86 24.10 -11.72
CA ASP A 35 0.45 23.68 -11.64
C ASP A 35 0.17 22.43 -12.50
N LYS A 36 0.86 22.31 -13.64
CA LYS A 36 0.80 21.09 -14.46
C LYS A 36 1.56 19.93 -13.84
N ALA A 37 2.77 20.15 -13.31
CA ALA A 37 3.55 19.12 -12.63
C ALA A 37 2.77 18.50 -11.47
N GLY A 38 2.08 19.33 -10.68
CA GLY A 38 1.26 18.87 -9.54
C GLY A 38 0.02 18.06 -9.94
N LYS A 39 -0.38 18.10 -11.21
CA LYS A 39 -1.52 17.34 -11.75
C LYS A 39 -1.11 16.09 -12.51
N LEU A 40 0.18 15.78 -12.59
CA LEU A 40 0.65 14.56 -13.24
C LEU A 40 0.18 13.34 -12.46
N GLU A 41 -0.37 12.35 -13.18
CA GLU A 41 -0.71 11.07 -12.59
C GLU A 41 0.59 10.37 -12.14
N VAL A 42 0.79 10.34 -10.83
CA VAL A 42 1.97 9.72 -10.19
C VAL A 42 1.81 8.21 -10.05
N ARG A 43 0.57 7.70 -10.18
CA ARG A 43 0.32 6.26 -10.14
C ARG A 43 0.53 5.70 -11.54
N ARG A 44 1.70 5.10 -11.74
CA ARG A 44 1.88 4.19 -12.87
C ARG A 44 1.41 2.80 -12.44
N PRO A 45 0.39 2.20 -13.09
CA PRO A 45 0.16 0.77 -12.92
C PRO A 45 1.46 0.06 -13.32
N LYS A 46 2.06 -0.64 -12.36
CA LYS A 46 3.23 -1.45 -12.63
C LYS A 46 2.73 -2.70 -13.35
N GLU A 47 2.99 -2.81 -14.64
CA GLU A 47 2.70 -4.02 -15.40
C GLU A 47 3.32 -5.23 -14.70
N GLY A 48 2.52 -6.27 -14.48
CA GLY A 48 2.94 -7.45 -13.73
C GLY A 48 3.09 -7.23 -12.21
N PHE A 49 2.53 -6.16 -11.64
CA PHE A 49 2.44 -6.03 -10.19
C PHE A 49 1.53 -7.13 -9.63
N VAL A 50 2.10 -7.92 -8.72
CA VAL A 50 1.37 -8.87 -7.88
C VAL A 50 1.57 -8.41 -6.45
N SER A 51 0.48 -8.25 -5.73
CA SER A 51 0.52 -7.88 -4.32
C SER A 51 1.14 -9.02 -3.50
N HIS A 52 1.80 -8.67 -2.40
CA HIS A 52 2.33 -9.70 -1.51
C HIS A 52 1.22 -10.62 -0.97
N ALA A 53 0.02 -10.08 -0.74
CA ALA A 53 -1.14 -10.86 -0.33
C ALA A 53 -1.54 -11.91 -1.37
N GLU A 54 -1.56 -11.55 -2.66
CA GLU A 54 -1.82 -12.51 -3.74
C GLU A 54 -0.77 -13.63 -3.80
N LEU A 55 0.50 -13.30 -3.57
CA LEU A 55 1.57 -14.31 -3.51
C LEU A 55 1.36 -15.28 -2.33
N VAL A 56 0.95 -14.78 -1.17
CA VAL A 56 0.64 -15.61 0.00
C VAL A 56 -0.57 -16.51 -0.28
N VAL A 57 -1.64 -15.98 -0.88
CA VAL A 57 -2.82 -16.77 -1.23
C VAL A 57 -2.45 -17.87 -2.23
N ALA A 58 -1.67 -17.54 -3.27
CA ALA A 58 -1.19 -18.52 -4.24
C ALA A 58 -0.32 -19.61 -3.59
N ALA A 59 0.58 -19.23 -2.68
CA ALA A 59 1.42 -20.19 -1.96
C ALA A 59 0.64 -21.11 -1.02
N VAL A 60 -0.40 -20.59 -0.34
CA VAL A 60 -1.23 -21.35 0.59
C VAL A 60 -2.21 -22.26 -0.13
N LYS A 61 -2.86 -21.79 -1.21
CA LYS A 61 -3.77 -22.61 -2.02
C LYS A 61 -3.04 -23.63 -2.88
N GLY A 62 -1.84 -23.30 -3.38
CA GLY A 62 -1.12 -24.13 -4.34
C GLY A 62 -1.94 -24.31 -5.62
N SER A 63 -2.18 -25.55 -6.02
CA SER A 63 -3.04 -25.91 -7.16
C SER A 63 -4.51 -26.15 -6.77
N GLN A 64 -4.88 -25.95 -5.51
CA GLN A 64 -6.23 -26.21 -5.03
C GLN A 64 -7.15 -25.02 -5.35
N THR A 65 -8.36 -25.32 -5.83
CA THR A 65 -9.39 -24.32 -6.10
C THR A 65 -10.19 -23.94 -4.86
N GLU A 66 -10.25 -24.85 -3.89
CA GLU A 66 -11.03 -24.71 -2.66
C GLU A 66 -10.41 -23.70 -1.68
N ASP A 67 -11.25 -23.13 -0.82
CA ASP A 67 -10.81 -22.18 0.22
C ASP A 67 -10.32 -22.87 1.50
N GLU A 68 -10.52 -24.19 1.65
CA GLU A 68 -10.14 -24.96 2.84
C GLU A 68 -8.66 -24.77 3.26
N PRO A 69 -7.66 -24.76 2.35
CA PRO A 69 -6.27 -24.50 2.73
C PRO A 69 -6.05 -23.12 3.33
N LEU A 70 -6.78 -22.11 2.83
CA LEU A 70 -6.70 -20.74 3.32
C LEU A 70 -7.39 -20.59 4.68
N GLU A 71 -8.56 -21.23 4.87
CA GLU A 71 -9.24 -21.28 6.16
C GLU A 71 -8.35 -21.97 7.22
N CYS A 72 -7.73 -23.11 6.88
CA CYS A 72 -6.78 -23.80 7.75
C CYS A 72 -5.58 -22.93 8.11
N PHE A 73 -4.99 -22.23 7.14
CA PHE A 73 -3.87 -21.32 7.37
C PHE A 73 -4.24 -20.19 8.33
N VAL A 74 -5.37 -19.51 8.11
CA VAL A 74 -5.82 -18.42 8.98
C VAL A 74 -6.11 -18.92 10.40
N ARG A 75 -6.75 -20.09 10.54
CA ARG A 75 -7.00 -20.71 11.85
C ARG A 75 -5.70 -20.98 12.59
N GLY A 76 -4.73 -21.64 11.95
CA GLY A 76 -3.42 -21.92 12.54
C GLY A 76 -2.65 -20.65 12.92
N TRP A 77 -2.74 -19.59 12.10
CA TRP A 77 -2.14 -18.31 12.43
C TRP A 77 -2.78 -17.65 13.66
N ARG A 78 -4.11 -17.69 13.79
CA ARG A 78 -4.82 -17.17 14.98
C ARG A 78 -4.45 -17.95 16.24
N GLU A 79 -4.34 -19.28 16.15
CA GLU A 79 -3.89 -20.13 17.27
C GLU A 79 -2.48 -19.74 17.71
N HIS A 80 -1.56 -19.63 16.74
CA HIS A 80 -0.18 -19.24 17.01
C HIS A 80 -0.10 -17.84 17.64
N PHE A 81 -0.86 -16.88 17.13
CA PHE A 81 -0.91 -15.52 17.67
C PHE A 81 -1.35 -15.51 19.15
N VAL A 82 -2.44 -16.19 19.49
CA VAL A 82 -2.91 -16.25 20.88
C VAL A 82 -1.88 -16.93 21.78
N LYS A 83 -1.27 -18.02 21.30
CA LYS A 83 -0.33 -18.83 22.08
C LYS A 83 0.99 -18.10 22.36
N GLU A 84 1.59 -17.53 21.32
CA GLU A 84 2.94 -16.97 21.39
C GLU A 84 2.93 -15.50 21.80
N MET A 85 1.99 -14.70 21.28
CA MET A 85 1.93 -13.26 21.56
C MET A 85 1.17 -12.92 22.84
N ARG A 86 0.35 -13.84 23.36
CA ARG A 86 -0.43 -13.71 24.61
C ARG A 86 -1.06 -12.32 24.77
N PRO A 87 -1.90 -11.89 23.81
CA PRO A 87 -2.44 -10.54 23.82
C PRO A 87 -3.29 -10.30 25.07
N GLY A 88 -3.08 -9.17 25.75
CA GLY A 88 -3.84 -8.80 26.95
C GLY A 88 -5.29 -8.37 26.66
N PHE A 89 -5.61 -8.07 25.40
CA PHE A 89 -6.95 -7.72 24.95
C PHE A 89 -7.22 -8.30 23.56
N LEU A 90 -8.41 -8.87 23.38
CA LEU A 90 -8.92 -9.34 22.10
C LEU A 90 -10.28 -8.69 21.82
N PRO A 91 -10.57 -8.29 20.57
CA PRO A 91 -11.89 -7.78 20.19
C PRO A 91 -13.02 -8.77 20.54
N LYS A 92 -14.22 -8.25 20.85
CA LYS A 92 -15.38 -9.05 21.28
C LYS A 92 -15.77 -10.21 20.35
N PHE A 93 -15.54 -10.06 19.05
CA PHE A 93 -15.89 -11.06 18.03
C PHE A 93 -14.65 -11.78 17.48
N TRP A 94 -13.54 -11.74 18.22
CA TRP A 94 -12.34 -12.48 17.85
C TRP A 94 -12.46 -13.93 18.32
N ASP A 95 -12.48 -14.85 17.36
CA ASP A 95 -12.45 -16.28 17.63
C ASP A 95 -11.55 -16.97 16.60
N VAL A 96 -10.83 -18.00 17.04
CA VAL A 96 -9.95 -18.81 16.20
C VAL A 96 -10.77 -19.52 15.11
N SER A 97 -11.95 -20.01 15.46
CA SER A 97 -12.84 -20.81 14.61
C SER A 97 -13.76 -19.99 13.70
N ASN A 98 -13.80 -18.66 13.84
CA ASN A 98 -14.63 -17.81 12.98
C ASN A 98 -14.22 -17.96 11.51
N ARG A 99 -15.21 -18.13 10.62
CA ARG A 99 -14.96 -18.19 9.18
C ARG A 99 -14.26 -16.92 8.69
N VAL A 100 -13.43 -17.08 7.67
CA VAL A 100 -12.71 -15.96 7.05
C VAL A 100 -13.67 -15.27 6.08
N THR A 101 -14.39 -14.25 6.55
CA THR A 101 -15.21 -13.41 5.68
C THR A 101 -14.36 -12.29 5.11
N ASN A 102 -14.22 -12.22 3.79
CA ASN A 102 -13.59 -11.09 3.14
C ASN A 102 -14.54 -9.88 3.19
N SER A 103 -14.21 -8.86 3.98
CA SER A 103 -15.01 -7.62 4.05
C SER A 103 -15.04 -6.83 2.74
N SER A 104 -14.25 -7.24 1.74
CA SER A 104 -14.27 -6.67 0.38
C SER A 104 -15.39 -7.23 -0.50
N ALA A 105 -16.07 -8.30 -0.06
CA ALA A 105 -17.28 -8.82 -0.70
C ALA A 105 -18.50 -8.02 -0.21
N GLY A 106 -18.48 -6.70 -0.44
CA GLY A 106 -19.63 -5.85 -0.25
C GLY A 106 -20.56 -5.94 -1.45
N GLU A 107 -21.81 -6.33 -1.18
CA GLU A 107 -23.01 -5.96 -1.94
C GLU A 107 -23.10 -6.42 -3.41
N LEU A 108 -23.46 -7.69 -3.60
CA LEU A 108 -24.47 -8.02 -4.61
C LEU A 108 -25.74 -8.43 -3.87
N ASP A 109 -26.43 -7.45 -3.31
CA ASP A 109 -27.81 -7.62 -2.89
C ASP A 109 -28.69 -7.59 -4.16
N THR A 110 -29.56 -8.58 -4.29
CA THR A 110 -30.51 -8.74 -5.40
C THR A 110 -31.86 -8.15 -5.01
#